data_AF-A0AAR2JSK9-F1
#
_entry.id   AF-A0AAR2JSK9-F1
#
_cell.length_a   1.000
_cell.length_b   1.000
_cell.length_c   1.000
_cell.angle_alpha   90.00
_cell.angle_beta   90.00
_cell.angle_gamma   90.00
#
_symmetry.space_group_name_H-M   'P 1'
#
loop_
_entity.id
_entity.type
_entity.pdbx_description
1 polymer ?
#
loop_
_entity_poly.entity_id
_entity_poly.type
_entity_poly.pdbx_seq_one_letter_code
_entity_poly.pdbx_strand_id
1 'polypeptide(L)'
;MTFSGWILALCLVALEGERHAAHAEEGASSERNCSSVPPYLPPTAVNTTLRLLQLRAAMKPHNISAYIIPGTDAHLSEYIAPYDARLAWMSGFSGSAGTAVVTQDKAVLWTDSRYWVQAERQMDCNWELERDGNITNWLIKETKEGDEVGFDPFLFSVDTFAAYKTKLAPAKRVLTSIPDNLVDEIWSERPPLPPDSLTRLPDEFIGVTWQNKVDQIRGQMMDNPYKPTALLLSALDETAWLFNLRGNDIPFNPFFYSYTLLTFDKIWLFVHTERVTEELKVYLNSSCDTLHCVQLLNYDSVREHLMKYLEEPGVRVWVGTEYTNQALYELITPEGKLLQSTYSPVLTTKAVKVDTEQRILREAHVRKHTTYPSKETARQLRVDEMYLVDSGGQYLDGTTDITRTVHWGKPTALQKDAFTRVLKGNIEISRTIFPAGTKGVNIEMLGRRALWEVGLNYGHGTGHGVGNYFGVHEWPVGFQSNNIPFQEGMFTSIEPGYYKENDFGIRIEDIALARSIKTEHGNNYLTFETVSLVPYDRKLINTTILSLEQLVWLDSYYRVIREKVGPELKSQGLTEVYDWMIENTQPFLTDGASAVVASMSPLLLGEQAI
;
A
#
# COMPACT_ATOMS: atom_id res chain seq x y z
N MET A 1 -63.35 -17.26 4.92
CA MET A 1 -62.81 -16.15 5.74
C MET A 1 -61.50 -16.63 6.34
N THR A 2 -60.42 -15.88 6.03
CA THR A 2 -59.14 -15.71 6.74
C THR A 2 -58.23 -16.91 7.10
N PHE A 3 -57.12 -16.95 6.34
CA PHE A 3 -55.69 -17.10 6.73
C PHE A 3 -55.04 -18.47 7.06
N SER A 4 -54.13 -18.83 6.15
CA SER A 4 -52.72 -19.24 6.32
C SER A 4 -52.32 -20.66 6.72
N GLY A 5 -51.31 -21.19 6.02
CA GLY A 5 -50.35 -22.18 6.56
C GLY A 5 -49.97 -23.32 5.63
N TRP A 6 -48.94 -23.14 4.82
CA TRP A 6 -48.24 -24.22 4.08
C TRP A 6 -47.11 -24.86 4.94
N ILE A 7 -46.71 -26.07 4.52
CA ILE A 7 -45.42 -26.79 4.74
C ILE A 7 -45.38 -27.86 5.85
N LEU A 8 -45.36 -29.15 5.45
CA LEU A 8 -44.71 -30.27 6.16
C LEU A 8 -44.58 -31.51 5.24
N ALA A 9 -43.37 -31.76 4.70
CA ALA A 9 -42.86 -33.01 4.11
C ALA A 9 -41.39 -32.71 3.72
N LEU A 10 -40.33 -33.45 4.05
CA LEU A 10 -40.12 -34.88 4.21
C LEU A 10 -38.97 -35.15 5.20
N CYS A 11 -39.09 -36.21 5.99
CA CYS A 11 -37.98 -36.95 6.61
C CYS A 11 -37.66 -38.18 5.76
N LEU A 12 -36.43 -38.71 5.94
CA LEU A 12 -35.87 -39.98 5.42
C LEU A 12 -35.22 -39.91 4.03
N VAL A 13 -33.92 -39.58 3.99
CA VAL A 13 -32.84 -40.52 3.63
C VAL A 13 -31.54 -39.93 4.22
N ALA A 14 -31.24 -40.29 5.47
CA ALA A 14 -29.92 -40.14 6.08
C ALA A 14 -29.57 -41.53 6.59
N LEU A 15 -28.82 -42.29 5.79
CA LEU A 15 -28.11 -43.54 6.08
C LEU A 15 -27.77 -44.20 4.74
N GLU A 16 -26.72 -43.72 4.08
CA GLU A 16 -25.83 -44.45 3.16
C GLU A 16 -24.96 -43.41 2.43
N GLY A 17 -23.71 -43.28 2.90
CA GLY A 17 -22.76 -42.31 2.37
C GLY A 17 -21.61 -41.93 3.32
N GLU A 18 -21.61 -42.42 4.56
CA GLU A 18 -20.43 -42.40 5.43
C GLU A 18 -19.64 -43.69 5.26
N ARG A 19 -18.75 -43.73 4.27
CA ARG A 19 -17.57 -44.62 4.19
C ARG A 19 -16.75 -44.30 2.94
N HIS A 20 -16.21 -43.08 2.88
CA HIS A 20 -14.96 -42.73 2.16
C HIS A 20 -14.54 -41.30 2.52
N ALA A 21 -14.42 -41.02 3.82
CA ALA A 21 -13.78 -39.80 4.33
C ALA A 21 -13.04 -40.17 5.62
N ALA A 22 -12.09 -41.09 5.50
CA ALA A 22 -11.11 -41.39 6.54
C ALA A 22 -9.76 -41.50 5.82
N HIS A 23 -8.77 -40.77 6.35
CA HIS A 23 -7.49 -40.38 5.75
C HIS A 23 -7.53 -39.09 4.92
N ALA A 24 -7.82 -37.98 5.58
CA ALA A 24 -7.01 -36.79 5.32
C ALA A 24 -5.62 -37.11 5.90
N GLU A 25 -4.65 -37.33 5.03
CA GLU A 25 -3.26 -37.53 5.43
C GLU A 25 -2.76 -36.28 6.19
N GLU A 26 -2.36 -36.47 7.45
CA GLU A 26 -1.35 -35.62 8.08
C GLU A 26 -0.09 -35.66 7.19
N GLY A 27 0.15 -34.58 6.42
CA GLY A 27 1.39 -34.39 5.67
C GLY A 27 1.27 -34.02 4.19
N ALA A 28 0.07 -33.81 3.63
CA ALA A 28 -0.04 -33.31 2.25
C ALA A 28 0.49 -31.86 2.18
N SER A 29 1.65 -31.68 1.54
CA SER A 29 2.23 -30.37 1.28
C SER A 29 1.21 -29.47 0.59
N SER A 30 0.97 -28.28 1.15
CA SER A 30 0.12 -27.27 0.51
C SER A 30 0.78 -26.63 -0.72
N GLU A 31 2.09 -26.83 -0.88
CA GLU A 31 2.94 -26.25 -1.92
C GLU A 31 3.23 -27.25 -3.05
N ARG A 32 3.49 -26.73 -4.25
CA ARG A 32 3.86 -27.55 -5.42
C ARG A 32 5.15 -28.34 -5.18
N ASN A 33 5.22 -29.53 -5.78
CA ASN A 33 6.44 -30.35 -5.81
C ASN A 33 6.80 -30.73 -7.25
N CYS A 34 7.58 -29.87 -7.89
CA CYS A 34 8.02 -30.03 -9.28
C CYS A 34 9.11 -31.09 -9.47
N SER A 35 9.70 -31.60 -8.39
CA SER A 35 10.68 -32.70 -8.44
C SER A 35 10.03 -34.09 -8.40
N SER A 36 8.75 -34.18 -8.03
CA SER A 36 8.00 -35.44 -8.03
C SER A 36 7.57 -35.87 -9.44
N VAL A 37 7.33 -37.17 -9.62
CA VAL A 37 6.91 -37.75 -10.92
C VAL A 37 5.63 -38.57 -10.71
N PRO A 38 4.45 -38.10 -11.17
CA PRO A 38 4.21 -36.79 -11.80
C PRO A 38 4.35 -35.63 -10.82
N PRO A 39 4.63 -34.40 -11.27
CA PRO A 39 4.66 -33.22 -10.41
C PRO A 39 3.36 -33.04 -9.66
N TYR A 40 3.44 -32.75 -8.36
CA TYR A 40 2.29 -32.35 -7.56
C TYR A 40 2.06 -30.84 -7.72
N LEU A 41 0.83 -30.47 -8.09
CA LEU A 41 0.36 -29.10 -8.17
C LEU A 41 -0.83 -28.92 -7.22
N PRO A 42 -0.82 -27.90 -6.33
CA PRO A 42 -1.98 -27.58 -5.51
C PRO A 42 -3.19 -27.19 -6.37
N PRO A 43 -4.43 -27.36 -5.88
CA PRO A 43 -5.63 -26.93 -6.61
C PRO A 43 -5.66 -25.43 -6.96
N THR A 44 -4.91 -24.63 -6.21
CA THR A 44 -4.74 -23.18 -6.42
C THR A 44 -3.74 -22.85 -7.54
N ALA A 45 -2.99 -23.84 -8.05
CA ALA A 45 -2.00 -23.62 -9.09
C ALA A 45 -2.66 -23.46 -10.48
N VAL A 46 -2.21 -22.46 -11.23
CA VAL A 46 -2.74 -22.16 -12.57
C VAL A 46 -1.82 -22.75 -13.63
N ASN A 47 -2.36 -23.53 -14.58
CA ASN A 47 -1.58 -24.03 -15.72
C ASN A 47 -1.34 -22.89 -16.74
N THR A 48 -0.07 -22.53 -16.93
CA THR A 48 0.38 -21.39 -17.74
C THR A 48 1.12 -21.82 -19.02
N THR A 49 1.17 -23.13 -19.30
CA THR A 49 1.95 -23.72 -20.41
C THR A 49 1.64 -23.06 -21.76
N LEU A 50 0.35 -22.89 -22.09
CA LEU A 50 -0.06 -22.27 -23.36
C LEU A 50 0.26 -20.77 -23.40
N ARG A 51 0.09 -20.06 -22.27
CA ARG A 51 0.37 -18.62 -22.15
C ARG A 51 1.85 -18.34 -22.41
N LEU A 52 2.74 -19.13 -21.82
CA LEU A 52 4.19 -19.03 -22.04
C LEU A 52 4.59 -19.35 -23.48
N LEU A 53 3.97 -20.37 -24.09
CA LEU A 53 4.22 -20.71 -25.50
C LEU A 53 3.85 -19.54 -26.43
N GLN A 54 2.69 -18.91 -26.20
CA GLN A 54 2.21 -17.78 -26.99
C GLN A 54 3.08 -16.53 -26.78
N LEU A 55 3.44 -16.21 -25.53
CA LEU A 55 4.31 -15.08 -25.23
C LEU A 55 5.68 -15.24 -25.91
N ARG A 56 6.29 -16.42 -25.83
CA ARG A 56 7.57 -16.71 -26.50
C ARG A 56 7.48 -16.60 -28.02
N ALA A 57 6.32 -16.89 -28.61
CA ALA A 57 6.07 -16.66 -30.02
C ALA A 57 5.99 -15.14 -30.33
N ALA A 58 5.30 -14.37 -29.50
CA ALA A 58 5.18 -12.91 -29.61
C ALA A 58 6.53 -12.18 -29.39
N MET A 59 7.46 -12.76 -28.61
CA MET A 59 8.80 -12.20 -28.42
C MET A 59 9.68 -12.26 -29.70
N LYS A 60 9.47 -13.24 -30.59
CA LYS A 60 10.36 -13.49 -31.74
C LYS A 60 10.40 -12.33 -32.76
N PRO A 61 9.28 -11.73 -33.19
CA PRO A 61 9.29 -10.58 -34.09
C PRO A 61 10.06 -9.37 -33.58
N HIS A 62 10.16 -9.20 -32.26
CA HIS A 62 10.88 -8.09 -31.62
C HIS A 62 12.38 -8.38 -31.41
N ASN A 63 12.87 -9.57 -31.80
CA ASN A 63 14.26 -9.99 -31.63
C ASN A 63 14.78 -9.90 -30.17
N ILE A 64 13.89 -10.06 -29.19
CA ILE A 64 14.23 -10.03 -27.76
C ILE A 64 14.49 -11.43 -27.22
N SER A 65 15.48 -11.53 -26.34
CA SER A 65 15.89 -12.79 -25.69
C SER A 65 15.20 -13.00 -24.34
N ALA A 66 14.77 -11.91 -23.70
CA ALA A 66 14.00 -11.93 -22.47
C ALA A 66 12.93 -10.83 -22.50
N TYR A 67 11.82 -11.04 -21.81
CA TYR A 67 10.75 -10.06 -21.62
C TYR A 67 10.43 -9.91 -20.13
N ILE A 68 10.40 -8.67 -19.63
CA ILE A 68 10.13 -8.35 -18.23
C ILE A 68 8.65 -7.97 -18.08
N ILE A 69 7.98 -8.57 -17.08
CA ILE A 69 6.56 -8.37 -16.78
C ILE A 69 6.44 -7.95 -15.30
N PRO A 70 6.47 -6.64 -15.01
CA PRO A 70 6.26 -6.15 -13.65
C PRO A 70 4.81 -6.33 -13.20
N GLY A 71 4.60 -6.49 -11.89
CA GLY A 71 3.26 -6.48 -11.27
C GLY A 71 2.75 -5.06 -11.00
N THR A 72 2.68 -4.21 -12.01
CA THR A 72 2.21 -2.82 -11.90
C THR A 72 1.44 -2.39 -13.15
N ASP A 73 0.93 -1.16 -13.17
CA ASP A 73 0.21 -0.54 -14.29
C ASP A 73 0.98 0.65 -14.90
N ALA A 74 0.36 1.35 -15.85
CA ALA A 74 0.95 2.52 -16.54
C ALA A 74 1.17 3.75 -15.63
N HIS A 75 0.69 3.68 -14.39
CA HIS A 75 0.77 4.72 -13.36
C HIS A 75 1.58 4.27 -12.15
N LEU A 76 2.21 3.10 -12.24
CA LEU A 76 3.09 2.53 -11.24
C LEU A 76 2.37 2.29 -9.91
N SER A 77 1.08 1.93 -9.99
CA SER A 77 0.26 1.60 -8.83
C SER A 77 0.75 0.34 -8.11
N GLU A 78 0.67 0.34 -6.78
CA GLU A 78 0.97 -0.83 -5.95
C GLU A 78 -0.14 -1.89 -6.03
N TYR A 79 -1.39 -1.46 -5.89
CA TYR A 79 -2.56 -2.29 -6.16
C TYR A 79 -3.03 -2.03 -7.57
N ILE A 80 -3.30 -3.10 -8.32
CA ILE A 80 -3.65 -3.01 -9.73
C ILE A 80 -5.09 -3.45 -9.95
N ALA A 81 -5.73 -2.87 -10.97
CA ALA A 81 -7.02 -3.35 -11.45
C ALA A 81 -6.87 -4.75 -12.10
N PRO A 82 -7.93 -5.58 -12.11
CA PRO A 82 -7.94 -6.83 -12.90
C PRO A 82 -7.59 -6.61 -14.38
N TYR A 83 -7.91 -5.43 -14.92
CA TYR A 83 -7.53 -5.00 -16.27
C TYR A 83 -6.01 -5.00 -16.51
N ASP A 84 -5.19 -4.68 -15.50
CA ASP A 84 -3.73 -4.59 -15.61
C ASP A 84 -2.99 -5.77 -14.94
N ALA A 85 -3.72 -6.80 -14.49
CA ALA A 85 -3.19 -7.96 -13.76
C ALA A 85 -2.36 -8.94 -14.63
N ARG A 86 -1.49 -8.42 -15.50
CA ARG A 86 -0.66 -9.16 -16.48
C ARG A 86 0.26 -10.17 -15.83
N LEU A 87 0.95 -9.79 -14.75
CA LEU A 87 1.81 -10.72 -13.99
C LEU A 87 1.00 -11.90 -13.45
N ALA A 88 -0.14 -11.60 -12.83
CA ALA A 88 -1.02 -12.63 -12.25
C ALA A 88 -1.63 -13.53 -13.32
N TRP A 89 -2.05 -12.96 -14.46
CA TRP A 89 -2.53 -13.75 -15.57
C TRP A 89 -1.44 -14.61 -16.20
N MET A 90 -0.22 -14.10 -16.37
CA MET A 90 0.87 -14.88 -16.96
C MET A 90 1.37 -16.02 -16.06
N SER A 91 1.44 -15.81 -14.75
CA SER A 91 2.09 -16.73 -13.81
C SER A 91 1.13 -17.51 -12.91
N GLY A 92 -0.10 -17.05 -12.73
CA GLY A 92 -1.02 -17.53 -11.69
C GLY A 92 -0.81 -16.88 -10.32
N PHE A 93 0.32 -16.20 -10.09
CA PHE A 93 0.64 -15.58 -8.81
C PHE A 93 -0.13 -14.28 -8.59
N SER A 94 -0.91 -14.20 -7.50
CA SER A 94 -1.81 -13.09 -7.21
C SER A 94 -1.35 -12.19 -6.04
N GLY A 95 -0.07 -12.24 -5.65
CA GLY A 95 0.46 -11.34 -4.61
C GLY A 95 0.61 -9.91 -5.14
N SER A 96 0.58 -8.91 -4.25
CA SER A 96 0.63 -7.50 -4.67
C SER A 96 2.01 -7.04 -5.15
N ALA A 97 3.07 -7.77 -4.82
CA ALA A 97 4.43 -7.42 -5.23
C ALA A 97 5.04 -8.58 -6.02
N GLY A 98 5.54 -8.28 -7.22
CA GLY A 98 6.33 -9.25 -7.97
C GLY A 98 6.78 -8.74 -9.34
N THR A 99 7.74 -9.44 -9.93
CA THR A 99 8.18 -9.22 -11.31
C THR A 99 8.53 -10.55 -11.92
N ALA A 100 7.97 -10.83 -13.09
CA ALA A 100 8.31 -11.99 -13.88
C ALA A 100 9.31 -11.64 -14.99
N VAL A 101 10.17 -12.60 -15.33
CA VAL A 101 11.01 -12.55 -16.52
C VAL A 101 10.85 -13.85 -17.28
N VAL A 102 10.57 -13.75 -18.58
CA VAL A 102 10.40 -14.89 -19.48
C VAL A 102 11.49 -14.84 -20.55
N THR A 103 12.25 -15.93 -20.69
CA THR A 103 13.15 -16.17 -21.83
C THR A 103 12.49 -17.15 -22.79
N GLN A 104 13.20 -17.50 -23.88
CA GLN A 104 12.75 -18.51 -24.83
C GLN A 104 12.55 -19.91 -24.20
N ASP A 105 13.15 -20.18 -23.05
CA ASP A 105 13.18 -21.50 -22.40
C ASP A 105 12.85 -21.49 -20.90
N LYS A 106 12.98 -20.35 -20.21
CA LYS A 106 12.70 -20.21 -18.76
C LYS A 106 11.62 -19.18 -18.46
N ALA A 107 11.02 -19.30 -17.29
CA ALA A 107 10.11 -18.31 -16.72
C ALA A 107 10.37 -18.24 -15.22
N VAL A 108 10.68 -17.05 -14.70
CA VAL A 108 11.10 -16.85 -13.31
C VAL A 108 10.32 -15.69 -12.72
N LEU A 109 9.92 -15.84 -11.46
CA LEU A 109 9.21 -14.82 -10.70
C LEU A 109 10.00 -14.42 -9.46
N TRP A 110 10.17 -13.12 -9.28
CA TRP A 110 10.70 -12.52 -8.05
C TRP A 110 9.55 -11.93 -7.25
N THR A 111 9.55 -12.21 -5.95
CA THR A 111 8.67 -11.55 -4.97
C THR A 111 9.36 -11.54 -3.60
N ASP A 112 8.88 -10.70 -2.70
CA ASP A 112 9.44 -10.61 -1.36
C ASP A 112 8.88 -11.70 -0.41
N SER A 113 9.48 -11.77 0.79
CA SER A 113 9.20 -12.83 1.77
C SER A 113 7.75 -12.94 2.22
N ARG A 114 6.91 -11.90 2.03
CA ARG A 114 5.48 -11.95 2.33
C ARG A 114 4.77 -13.00 1.46
N TYR A 115 5.31 -13.28 0.27
CA TYR A 115 4.60 -13.97 -0.80
C TYR A 115 5.23 -15.28 -1.25
N TRP A 116 6.36 -15.71 -0.69
CA TRP A 116 7.04 -16.94 -1.14
C TRP A 116 6.14 -18.18 -1.05
N VAL A 117 5.48 -18.39 0.09
CA VAL A 117 4.55 -19.51 0.27
C VAL A 117 3.35 -19.39 -0.67
N GLN A 118 2.84 -18.18 -0.89
CA GLN A 118 1.74 -17.95 -1.82
C GLN A 118 2.16 -18.28 -3.27
N ALA A 119 3.35 -17.87 -3.70
CA ALA A 119 3.86 -18.15 -5.03
C ALA A 119 4.02 -19.66 -5.29
N GLU A 120 4.56 -20.42 -4.33
CA GLU A 120 4.67 -21.89 -4.44
C GLU A 120 3.32 -22.61 -4.46
N ARG A 121 2.26 -21.97 -3.97
CA ARG A 121 0.88 -22.49 -4.00
C ARG A 121 0.13 -22.18 -5.28
N GLN A 122 0.50 -21.09 -5.97
CA GLN A 122 -0.29 -20.55 -7.08
C GLN A 122 0.35 -20.75 -8.47
N MET A 123 1.66 -20.93 -8.54
CA MET A 123 2.37 -21.14 -9.80
C MET A 123 2.44 -22.62 -10.17
N ASP A 124 2.38 -22.94 -11.47
CA ASP A 124 2.69 -24.30 -11.96
C ASP A 124 4.20 -24.55 -12.07
N CYS A 125 4.61 -25.74 -12.52
CA CYS A 125 6.02 -26.10 -12.64
C CYS A 125 6.77 -25.49 -13.82
N ASN A 126 6.13 -24.62 -14.62
CA ASN A 126 6.84 -23.87 -15.66
C ASN A 126 7.62 -22.67 -15.07
N TRP A 127 7.28 -22.25 -13.85
CA TRP A 127 7.83 -21.07 -13.19
C TRP A 127 8.81 -21.43 -12.07
N GLU A 128 9.96 -20.76 -12.04
CA GLU A 128 10.90 -20.81 -10.91
C GLU A 128 10.66 -19.60 -9.99
N LEU A 129 10.64 -19.82 -8.67
CA LEU A 129 10.58 -18.73 -7.68
C LEU A 129 12.00 -18.36 -7.26
N GLU A 130 12.40 -17.11 -7.47
CA GLU A 130 13.70 -16.59 -7.05
C GLU A 130 13.53 -15.73 -5.78
N ARG A 131 14.15 -16.16 -4.68
CA ARG A 131 13.99 -15.56 -3.34
C ARG A 131 15.08 -14.53 -2.99
N ASP A 132 16.30 -14.74 -3.49
CA ASP A 132 17.50 -13.98 -3.10
C ASP A 132 18.28 -13.36 -4.27
N GLY A 133 17.96 -13.73 -5.52
CA GLY A 133 18.64 -13.25 -6.72
C GLY A 133 18.20 -11.85 -7.18
N ASN A 134 19.12 -11.10 -7.79
CA ASN A 134 18.79 -9.84 -8.47
C ASN A 134 18.43 -10.09 -9.95
N ILE A 135 17.31 -9.56 -10.42
CA ILE A 135 16.82 -9.70 -11.81
C ILE A 135 17.90 -9.36 -12.84
N THR A 136 18.63 -8.25 -12.66
CA THR A 136 19.67 -7.84 -13.62
C THR A 136 20.86 -8.80 -13.67
N ASN A 137 21.25 -9.38 -12.52
CA ASN A 137 22.30 -10.39 -12.48
C ASN A 137 21.84 -11.69 -13.15
N TRP A 138 20.59 -12.08 -12.92
CA TRP A 138 19.97 -13.23 -13.57
C TRP A 138 19.91 -13.04 -15.09
N LEU A 139 19.46 -11.87 -15.56
CA LEU A 139 19.44 -11.53 -16.99
C LEU A 139 20.84 -11.62 -17.60
N ILE A 140 21.87 -11.10 -16.94
CA ILE A 140 23.26 -11.20 -17.41
C ILE A 140 23.72 -12.66 -17.53
N LYS A 141 23.29 -13.53 -16.61
CA LYS A 141 23.66 -14.95 -16.64
C LYS A 141 22.94 -15.71 -17.77
N GLU A 142 21.68 -15.39 -18.01
CA GLU A 142 20.79 -16.17 -18.89
C GLU A 142 20.74 -15.64 -20.34
N THR A 143 21.20 -14.40 -20.57
CA THR A 143 21.30 -13.80 -21.91
C THR A 143 22.75 -13.62 -22.34
N LYS A 144 22.99 -13.45 -23.64
CA LYS A 144 24.32 -13.22 -24.23
C LYS A 144 24.64 -11.74 -24.37
N GLU A 145 25.91 -11.45 -24.61
CA GLU A 145 26.36 -10.12 -24.98
C GLU A 145 25.68 -9.67 -26.29
N GLY A 146 25.10 -8.48 -26.31
CA GLY A 146 24.37 -7.95 -27.45
C GLY A 146 22.89 -8.34 -27.51
N ASP A 147 22.42 -9.24 -26.63
CA ASP A 147 21.01 -9.59 -26.59
C ASP A 147 20.15 -8.41 -26.12
N GLU A 148 18.95 -8.32 -26.70
CA GLU A 148 17.92 -7.36 -26.33
C GLU A 148 16.98 -7.95 -25.27
N VAL A 149 16.71 -7.16 -24.23
CA VAL A 149 15.76 -7.46 -23.16
C VAL A 149 14.59 -6.50 -23.31
N GLY A 150 13.44 -7.04 -23.71
CA GLY A 150 12.22 -6.27 -23.93
C GLY A 150 11.50 -5.95 -22.64
N PHE A 151 10.86 -4.79 -22.61
CA PHE A 151 9.96 -4.38 -21.53
C PHE A 151 8.90 -3.41 -22.07
N ASP A 152 7.76 -3.35 -21.40
CA ASP A 152 6.78 -2.29 -21.63
C ASP A 152 7.21 -1.00 -20.91
N PRO A 153 7.49 0.11 -21.62
CA PRO A 153 7.95 1.35 -21.02
C PRO A 153 6.88 2.06 -20.18
N PHE A 154 5.60 1.70 -20.27
CA PHE A 154 4.58 2.22 -19.36
C PHE A 154 4.68 1.60 -17.96
N LEU A 155 5.26 0.40 -17.84
CA LEU A 155 5.33 -0.35 -16.58
C LEU A 155 6.65 -0.14 -15.82
N PHE A 156 7.50 0.78 -16.28
CA PHE A 156 8.78 1.10 -15.67
C PHE A 156 8.80 2.56 -15.26
N SER A 157 9.14 2.83 -14.00
CA SER A 157 9.50 4.20 -13.60
C SER A 157 10.82 4.63 -14.23
N VAL A 158 11.06 5.94 -14.30
CA VAL A 158 12.35 6.49 -14.74
C VAL A 158 13.49 5.92 -13.91
N ASP A 159 13.31 5.86 -12.58
CA ASP A 159 14.32 5.35 -11.66
C ASP A 159 14.53 3.82 -11.82
N THR A 160 13.46 3.06 -12.05
CA THR A 160 13.55 1.62 -12.33
C THR A 160 14.29 1.36 -13.62
N PHE A 161 13.94 2.06 -14.71
CA PHE A 161 14.63 1.94 -15.98
C PHE A 161 16.12 2.30 -15.85
N ALA A 162 16.43 3.42 -15.19
CA ALA A 162 17.81 3.84 -14.95
C ALA A 162 18.62 2.80 -14.14
N ALA A 163 18.01 2.20 -13.12
CA ALA A 163 18.62 1.15 -12.30
C ALA A 163 18.92 -0.12 -13.12
N TYR A 164 18.00 -0.56 -13.97
CA TYR A 164 18.24 -1.70 -14.86
C TYR A 164 19.31 -1.38 -15.90
N LYS A 165 19.19 -0.24 -16.59
CA LYS A 165 20.12 0.20 -17.63
C LYS A 165 21.55 0.28 -17.11
N THR A 166 21.75 0.87 -15.93
CA THR A 166 23.08 1.02 -15.31
C THR A 166 23.74 -0.32 -14.99
N LYS A 167 22.96 -1.34 -14.62
CA LYS A 167 23.47 -2.68 -14.31
C LYS A 167 23.69 -3.56 -15.54
N LEU A 168 22.84 -3.43 -16.56
CA LEU A 168 22.90 -4.24 -17.78
C LEU A 168 23.89 -3.72 -18.82
N ALA A 169 24.10 -2.40 -18.90
CA ALA A 169 24.97 -1.78 -19.91
C ALA A 169 26.45 -2.21 -19.84
N PRO A 170 27.09 -2.35 -18.67
CA PRO A 170 28.47 -2.86 -18.58
C PRO A 170 28.63 -4.29 -19.12
N ALA A 171 27.57 -5.09 -18.99
CA ALA A 171 27.48 -6.41 -19.58
C ALA A 171 27.01 -6.37 -21.04
N LYS A 172 26.78 -5.19 -21.63
CA LYS A 172 26.31 -4.99 -23.01
C LYS A 172 25.02 -5.76 -23.32
N ARG A 173 24.08 -5.77 -22.36
CA ARG A 173 22.68 -6.14 -22.61
C ARG A 173 21.91 -4.85 -22.91
N VAL A 174 21.06 -4.88 -23.92
CA VAL A 174 20.29 -3.71 -24.35
C VAL A 174 18.87 -3.82 -23.82
N LEU A 175 18.36 -2.77 -23.18
CA LEU A 175 16.94 -2.68 -22.84
C LEU A 175 16.18 -2.08 -24.01
N THR A 176 15.15 -2.77 -24.47
CA THR A 176 14.36 -2.40 -25.64
C THR A 176 12.93 -2.08 -25.23
N SER A 177 12.52 -0.82 -25.43
CA SER A 177 11.14 -0.36 -25.18
C SER A 177 10.18 -1.00 -26.20
N ILE A 178 9.13 -1.66 -25.71
CA ILE A 178 8.04 -2.22 -26.52
C ILE A 178 6.72 -1.69 -25.96
N PRO A 179 6.21 -0.54 -26.47
CA PRO A 179 4.99 0.10 -25.97
C PRO A 179 3.72 -0.74 -26.09
N ASP A 180 3.63 -1.57 -27.14
CA ASP A 180 2.53 -2.52 -27.30
C ASP A 180 2.82 -3.75 -26.44
N ASN A 181 2.08 -3.92 -25.35
CA ASN A 181 2.38 -4.95 -24.37
C ASN A 181 2.14 -6.37 -24.93
N LEU A 182 3.17 -7.21 -24.94
CA LEU A 182 3.09 -8.56 -25.52
C LEU A 182 2.16 -9.51 -24.77
N VAL A 183 1.86 -9.24 -23.50
CA VAL A 183 0.86 -10.00 -22.74
C VAL A 183 -0.55 -9.67 -23.22
N ASP A 184 -0.80 -8.40 -23.57
CA ASP A 184 -2.11 -7.94 -24.03
C ASP A 184 -2.46 -8.57 -25.39
N GLU A 185 -1.47 -8.78 -26.26
CA GLU A 185 -1.66 -9.45 -27.56
C GLU A 185 -2.20 -10.89 -27.44
N ILE A 186 -1.86 -11.58 -26.35
CA ILE A 186 -2.22 -12.99 -26.14
C ILE A 186 -3.36 -13.16 -25.13
N TRP A 187 -3.77 -12.10 -24.43
CA TRP A 187 -4.81 -12.14 -23.41
C TRP A 187 -6.19 -11.80 -24.00
N SER A 188 -6.82 -12.79 -24.64
CA SER A 188 -8.12 -12.63 -25.30
C SER A 188 -9.29 -12.32 -24.35
N GLU A 189 -9.21 -12.72 -23.08
CA GLU A 189 -10.24 -12.56 -22.05
C GLU A 189 -9.89 -11.46 -21.04
N ARG A 190 -9.20 -10.40 -21.48
CA ARG A 190 -8.82 -9.29 -20.61
C ARG A 190 -10.08 -8.63 -20.01
N PRO A 191 -10.20 -8.51 -18.67
CA PRO A 191 -11.34 -7.84 -18.05
C PRO A 191 -11.43 -6.38 -18.51
N PRO A 192 -12.62 -5.79 -18.72
CA PRO A 192 -12.74 -4.38 -19.05
C PRO A 192 -12.52 -3.48 -17.82
N LEU A 193 -12.29 -2.18 -18.07
CA LEU A 193 -12.32 -1.18 -17.01
C LEU A 193 -13.74 -0.99 -16.44
N PRO A 194 -13.88 -0.64 -15.15
CA PRO A 194 -15.18 -0.30 -14.57
C PRO A 194 -15.83 0.89 -15.31
N PRO A 195 -17.14 0.83 -15.62
CA PRO A 195 -17.83 1.88 -16.36
C PRO A 195 -18.32 3.03 -15.47
N ASP A 196 -18.14 2.95 -14.15
CA ASP A 196 -18.71 3.91 -13.20
C ASP A 196 -18.18 5.32 -13.42
N SER A 197 -19.02 6.32 -13.21
CA SER A 197 -18.61 7.72 -13.32
C SER A 197 -17.71 8.14 -12.17
N LEU A 198 -16.87 9.14 -12.42
CA LEU A 198 -16.06 9.77 -11.38
C LEU A 198 -16.94 10.52 -10.38
N THR A 199 -16.41 10.74 -9.18
CA THR A 199 -17.09 11.49 -8.11
C THR A 199 -16.19 12.61 -7.59
N ARG A 200 -16.80 13.71 -7.13
CA ARG A 200 -16.11 14.79 -6.42
C ARG A 200 -16.28 14.59 -4.92
N LEU A 201 -15.25 14.92 -4.15
CA LEU A 201 -15.38 15.01 -2.70
C LEU A 201 -16.41 16.08 -2.29
N PRO A 202 -17.31 15.81 -1.34
CA PRO A 202 -18.19 16.84 -0.78
C PRO A 202 -17.40 17.95 -0.07
N ASP A 203 -17.93 19.18 -0.12
CA ASP A 203 -17.24 20.38 0.42
C ASP A 203 -16.92 20.30 1.90
N GLU A 204 -17.70 19.55 2.69
CA GLU A 204 -17.45 19.34 4.12
C GLU A 204 -16.17 18.54 4.41
N PHE A 205 -15.67 17.77 3.45
CA PHE A 205 -14.43 16.99 3.54
C PHE A 205 -13.26 17.68 2.81
N ILE A 206 -13.54 18.71 2.00
CA ILE A 206 -12.51 19.46 1.28
C ILE A 206 -11.93 20.53 2.21
N GLY A 207 -10.67 20.33 2.65
CA GLY A 207 -9.93 21.36 3.36
C GLY A 207 -9.40 22.49 2.46
N VAL A 208 -9.07 22.16 1.20
CA VAL A 208 -8.50 23.09 0.21
C VAL A 208 -9.11 22.82 -1.16
N THR A 209 -9.67 23.85 -1.80
CA THR A 209 -10.25 23.75 -3.14
C THR A 209 -9.19 23.36 -4.18
N TRP A 210 -9.60 22.74 -5.27
CA TRP A 210 -8.66 22.31 -6.31
C TRP A 210 -7.92 23.50 -6.96
N GLN A 211 -8.59 24.65 -7.09
CA GLN A 211 -7.99 25.88 -7.61
C GLN A 211 -6.84 26.34 -6.72
N ASN A 212 -7.05 26.38 -5.40
CA ASN A 212 -6.02 26.77 -4.44
C ASN A 212 -4.85 25.77 -4.44
N LYS A 213 -5.11 24.47 -4.61
CA LYS A 213 -4.06 23.46 -4.78
C LYS A 213 -3.25 23.71 -6.06
N VAL A 214 -3.92 23.97 -7.19
CA VAL A 214 -3.26 24.32 -8.45
C VAL A 214 -2.39 25.56 -8.30
N ASP A 215 -2.89 26.61 -7.65
CA ASP A 215 -2.12 27.84 -7.41
C ASP A 215 -0.92 27.61 -6.50
N GLN A 216 -1.07 26.80 -5.46
CA GLN A 216 0.04 26.39 -4.60
C GLN A 216 1.14 25.66 -5.40
N ILE A 217 0.76 24.73 -6.28
CA ILE A 217 1.70 23.96 -7.09
C ILE A 217 2.36 24.85 -8.16
N ARG A 218 1.60 25.75 -8.80
CA ARG A 218 2.16 26.78 -9.70
C ARG A 218 3.10 27.72 -8.99
N GLY A 219 2.82 28.07 -7.72
CA GLY A 219 3.74 28.81 -6.86
C GLY A 219 5.06 28.06 -6.69
N GLN A 220 5.03 26.76 -6.39
CA GLN A 220 6.23 25.93 -6.31
C GLN A 220 6.99 25.83 -7.65
N MET A 221 6.27 25.74 -8.78
CA MET A 221 6.89 25.80 -10.11
C MET A 221 7.57 27.15 -10.35
N MET A 222 6.94 28.25 -9.93
CA MET A 222 7.48 29.61 -10.07
C MET A 222 8.71 29.81 -9.19
N ASP A 223 8.69 29.34 -7.95
CA ASP A 223 9.79 29.49 -6.98
C ASP A 223 10.97 28.57 -7.29
N ASN A 224 10.75 27.49 -8.06
CA ASN A 224 11.81 26.58 -8.46
C ASN A 224 12.92 27.33 -9.24
N PRO A 225 14.19 27.22 -8.84
CA PRO A 225 15.30 27.96 -9.48
C PRO A 225 15.51 27.59 -10.95
N TYR A 226 15.05 26.41 -11.38
CA TYR A 226 15.17 25.93 -12.75
C TYR A 226 13.98 26.30 -13.65
N LYS A 227 12.95 26.98 -13.09
CA LYS A 227 11.81 27.57 -13.82
C LYS A 227 11.15 26.60 -14.82
N PRO A 228 10.60 25.46 -14.37
CA PRO A 228 9.81 24.60 -15.24
C PRO A 228 8.61 25.35 -15.82
N THR A 229 8.26 25.06 -17.06
CA THR A 229 7.08 25.61 -17.75
C THR A 229 5.85 24.72 -17.60
N ALA A 230 6.07 23.43 -17.28
CA ALA A 230 5.02 22.47 -17.02
C ALA A 230 5.42 21.46 -15.93
N LEU A 231 4.43 20.87 -15.29
CA LEU A 231 4.53 19.72 -14.41
C LEU A 231 3.69 18.58 -15.00
N LEU A 232 4.32 17.42 -15.22
CA LEU A 232 3.64 16.20 -15.66
C LEU A 232 3.39 15.30 -14.44
N LEU A 233 2.12 14.95 -14.21
CA LEU A 233 1.68 14.02 -13.18
C LEU A 233 1.26 12.72 -13.83
N SER A 234 1.83 11.63 -13.32
CA SER A 234 1.58 10.28 -13.81
C SER A 234 1.01 9.36 -12.74
N ALA A 235 1.19 9.64 -11.45
CA ALA A 235 0.52 8.87 -10.42
C ALA A 235 -0.96 9.24 -10.37
N LEU A 236 -1.83 8.23 -10.25
CA LEU A 236 -3.30 8.46 -10.21
C LEU A 236 -3.72 9.27 -8.99
N ASP A 237 -3.01 9.05 -7.90
CA ASP A 237 -3.27 9.61 -6.61
C ASP A 237 -3.00 11.15 -6.66
N GLU A 238 -1.91 11.59 -7.28
CA GLU A 238 -1.61 13.01 -7.53
C GLU A 238 -2.76 13.75 -8.22
N THR A 239 -3.26 13.18 -9.32
CA THR A 239 -4.37 13.77 -10.08
C THR A 239 -5.66 13.79 -9.28
N ALA A 240 -5.99 12.69 -8.58
CA ALA A 240 -7.17 12.61 -7.70
C ALA A 240 -7.12 13.64 -6.56
N TRP A 241 -5.96 13.85 -5.94
CA TRP A 241 -5.78 14.85 -4.89
C TRP A 241 -5.86 16.28 -5.44
N LEU A 242 -5.22 16.56 -6.57
CA LEU A 242 -5.15 17.90 -7.15
C LEU A 242 -6.54 18.44 -7.47
N PHE A 243 -7.42 17.59 -8.02
CA PHE A 243 -8.78 17.98 -8.43
C PHE A 243 -9.89 17.66 -7.42
N ASN A 244 -9.56 17.10 -6.24
CA ASN A 244 -10.55 16.61 -5.27
C ASN A 244 -11.57 15.62 -5.89
N LEU A 245 -11.10 14.79 -6.82
CA LEU A 245 -11.90 13.77 -7.50
C LEU A 245 -11.55 12.38 -6.97
N ARG A 246 -12.46 11.43 -7.15
CA ARG A 246 -12.32 10.02 -6.79
C ARG A 246 -12.91 9.13 -7.87
N GLY A 247 -12.37 7.93 -7.99
CA GLY A 247 -12.84 6.88 -8.88
C GLY A 247 -12.89 5.53 -8.17
N ASN A 248 -13.07 4.46 -8.93
CA ASN A 248 -13.16 3.09 -8.44
C ASN A 248 -12.43 2.10 -9.36
N ASP A 249 -11.44 2.59 -10.11
CA ASP A 249 -10.78 1.84 -11.17
C ASP A 249 -9.91 0.73 -10.60
N ILE A 250 -9.32 1.01 -9.44
CA ILE A 250 -8.49 0.09 -8.68
C ILE A 250 -9.27 -0.36 -7.45
N PRO A 251 -9.46 -1.67 -7.24
CA PRO A 251 -10.11 -2.16 -6.02
C PRO A 251 -9.47 -1.59 -4.76
N PHE A 252 -10.32 -1.16 -3.81
CA PHE A 252 -9.94 -0.58 -2.50
C PHE A 252 -9.21 0.76 -2.53
N ASN A 253 -8.86 1.28 -3.71
CA ASN A 253 -8.16 2.55 -3.88
C ASN A 253 -9.05 3.49 -4.71
N PRO A 254 -9.49 4.64 -4.18
CA PRO A 254 -10.51 5.46 -4.83
C PRO A 254 -9.93 6.34 -5.95
N PHE A 255 -9.18 5.74 -6.86
CA PHE A 255 -8.44 6.37 -7.96
C PHE A 255 -9.09 6.13 -9.32
N PHE A 256 -8.66 6.90 -10.31
CA PHE A 256 -9.11 6.79 -11.70
C PHE A 256 -7.97 7.00 -12.68
N TYR A 257 -7.92 6.20 -13.75
CA TYR A 257 -6.89 6.27 -14.78
C TYR A 257 -6.82 7.68 -15.38
N SER A 258 -5.69 8.36 -15.16
CA SER A 258 -5.50 9.73 -15.61
C SER A 258 -4.05 10.18 -15.64
N TYR A 259 -3.77 11.13 -16.53
CA TYR A 259 -2.54 11.93 -16.52
C TYR A 259 -2.90 13.41 -16.43
N THR A 260 -2.03 14.22 -15.84
CA THR A 260 -2.20 15.68 -15.83
C THR A 260 -0.94 16.37 -16.33
N LEU A 261 -1.09 17.30 -17.26
CA LEU A 261 -0.03 18.22 -17.66
C LEU A 261 -0.44 19.65 -17.26
N LEU A 262 0.19 20.15 -16.20
CA LEU A 262 -0.11 21.44 -15.59
C LEU A 262 0.90 22.49 -16.06
N THR A 263 0.44 23.54 -16.74
CA THR A 263 1.25 24.73 -17.06
C THR A 263 0.80 25.93 -16.22
N PHE A 264 1.44 27.08 -16.40
CA PHE A 264 1.01 28.31 -15.73
C PHE A 264 -0.38 28.82 -16.16
N ASP A 265 -0.82 28.49 -17.37
CA ASP A 265 -2.03 29.03 -18.01
C ASP A 265 -2.99 27.97 -18.54
N LYS A 266 -2.58 26.69 -18.58
CA LYS A 266 -3.39 25.57 -19.07
C LYS A 266 -3.32 24.41 -18.10
N ILE A 267 -4.38 23.64 -18.09
CA ILE A 267 -4.50 22.39 -17.32
C ILE A 267 -5.05 21.34 -18.27
N TRP A 268 -4.24 20.38 -18.67
CA TRP A 268 -4.68 19.23 -19.46
C TRP A 268 -4.89 18.04 -18.56
N LEU A 269 -6.13 17.55 -18.47
CA LEU A 269 -6.50 16.34 -17.75
C LEU A 269 -6.84 15.25 -18.78
N PHE A 270 -5.96 14.26 -18.90
CA PHE A 270 -6.16 13.10 -19.74
C PHE A 270 -6.91 12.04 -18.93
N VAL A 271 -8.10 11.68 -19.35
CA VAL A 271 -9.00 10.76 -18.64
C VAL A 271 -9.95 10.09 -19.62
N HIS A 272 -10.58 9.00 -19.22
CA HIS A 272 -11.73 8.43 -19.93
C HIS A 272 -12.91 9.41 -19.89
N THR A 273 -13.03 10.27 -20.90
CA THR A 273 -13.93 11.44 -20.87
C THR A 273 -15.41 11.07 -20.77
N GLU A 274 -15.77 9.88 -21.21
CA GLU A 274 -17.09 9.27 -21.05
C GLU A 274 -17.50 9.05 -19.59
N ARG A 275 -16.52 8.99 -18.67
CA ARG A 275 -16.74 8.81 -17.23
C ARG A 275 -16.90 10.12 -16.46
N VAL A 276 -16.70 11.25 -17.12
CA VAL A 276 -16.84 12.59 -16.53
C VAL A 276 -18.26 13.11 -16.78
N THR A 277 -19.06 13.21 -15.72
CA THR A 277 -20.44 13.69 -15.79
C THR A 277 -20.50 15.18 -16.13
N GLU A 278 -21.66 15.66 -16.59
CA GLU A 278 -21.87 17.10 -16.85
C GLU A 278 -21.67 17.96 -15.58
N GLU A 279 -22.04 17.44 -14.41
CA GLU A 279 -21.79 18.11 -13.13
C GLU A 279 -20.29 18.30 -12.88
N LEU A 280 -19.47 17.27 -13.14
CA LEU A 280 -18.03 17.36 -13.00
C LEU A 280 -17.39 18.29 -14.04
N LYS A 281 -17.91 18.31 -15.28
CA LYS A 281 -17.48 19.29 -16.29
C LYS A 281 -17.73 20.72 -15.83
N VAL A 282 -18.90 20.98 -15.23
CA VAL A 282 -19.22 22.27 -14.62
C VAL A 282 -18.29 22.55 -13.44
N TYR A 283 -18.06 21.59 -12.56
CA TYR A 283 -17.16 21.76 -11.41
C TYR A 283 -15.73 22.12 -11.80
N LEU A 284 -15.18 21.44 -12.81
CA LEU A 284 -13.81 21.67 -13.30
C LEU A 284 -13.68 22.97 -14.10
N ASN A 285 -14.80 23.52 -14.61
CA ASN A 285 -14.81 24.75 -15.43
C ASN A 285 -15.57 25.93 -14.80
N SER A 286 -16.06 25.80 -13.56
CA SER A 286 -16.85 26.85 -12.90
C SER A 286 -16.07 28.15 -12.68
N SER A 287 -14.74 28.06 -12.72
CA SER A 287 -13.79 29.15 -12.52
C SER A 287 -12.93 29.40 -13.77
N CYS A 288 -13.41 29.06 -14.96
CA CYS A 288 -12.65 29.25 -16.21
C CYS A 288 -12.54 30.75 -16.56
N ASP A 289 -11.62 31.45 -15.91
CA ASP A 289 -11.27 32.86 -16.11
C ASP A 289 -9.90 33.05 -16.79
N THR A 290 -9.37 31.97 -17.39
CA THR A 290 -8.10 31.73 -18.12
C THR A 290 -7.09 30.87 -17.38
N LEU A 291 -6.92 31.00 -16.06
CA LEU A 291 -5.87 30.25 -15.34
C LEU A 291 -6.38 28.91 -14.77
N HIS A 292 -7.66 28.83 -14.39
CA HIS A 292 -8.26 27.63 -13.79
C HIS A 292 -9.26 26.96 -14.75
N CYS A 293 -8.85 26.75 -16.01
CA CYS A 293 -9.68 26.07 -16.99
C CYS A 293 -9.11 24.68 -17.32
N VAL A 294 -9.88 23.64 -17.02
CA VAL A 294 -9.47 22.25 -17.23
C VAL A 294 -9.91 21.78 -18.61
N GLN A 295 -8.94 21.41 -19.44
CA GLN A 295 -9.16 20.81 -20.74
C GLN A 295 -9.18 19.29 -20.57
N LEU A 296 -10.37 18.70 -20.72
CA LEU A 296 -10.57 17.25 -20.70
C LEU A 296 -10.17 16.66 -22.05
N LEU A 297 -9.21 15.74 -22.01
CA LEU A 297 -8.68 15.03 -23.17
C LEU A 297 -8.79 13.51 -22.94
N ASN A 298 -8.89 12.73 -24.03
CA ASN A 298 -8.94 11.27 -23.90
C ASN A 298 -7.65 10.73 -23.32
N TYR A 299 -7.77 9.75 -22.43
CA TYR A 299 -6.65 9.09 -21.74
C TYR A 299 -5.49 8.71 -22.68
N ASP A 300 -5.79 8.03 -23.79
CA ASP A 300 -4.79 7.53 -24.75
C ASP A 300 -4.06 8.64 -25.53
N SER A 301 -4.58 9.88 -25.50
CA SER A 301 -4.03 11.01 -26.26
C SER A 301 -2.87 11.74 -25.54
N VAL A 302 -2.47 11.29 -24.35
CA VAL A 302 -1.42 11.92 -23.53
C VAL A 302 -0.08 12.06 -24.26
N ARG A 303 0.35 11.02 -25.00
CA ARG A 303 1.62 11.04 -25.75
C ARG A 303 1.59 12.07 -26.87
N GLU A 304 0.51 12.08 -27.65
CA GLU A 304 0.34 13.01 -28.76
C GLU A 304 0.40 14.47 -28.29
N HIS A 305 -0.35 14.80 -27.24
CA HIS A 305 -0.39 16.15 -26.70
C HIS A 305 0.91 16.56 -26.03
N LEU A 306 1.58 15.63 -25.32
CA LEU A 306 2.90 15.89 -24.74
C LEU A 306 3.93 16.18 -25.83
N MET A 307 3.96 15.39 -26.92
CA MET A 307 4.85 15.66 -28.06
C MET A 307 4.59 17.04 -28.67
N LYS A 308 3.33 17.39 -28.89
CA LYS A 308 2.96 18.71 -29.41
C LYS A 308 3.37 19.85 -28.49
N TYR A 309 3.18 19.70 -27.17
CA TYR A 309 3.63 20.71 -26.21
C TYR A 309 5.15 20.86 -26.23
N LEU A 310 5.89 19.76 -26.33
CA LEU A 310 7.35 19.78 -26.40
C LEU A 310 7.90 20.50 -27.63
N GLU A 311 7.14 20.66 -28.73
CA GLU A 311 7.56 21.43 -29.90
C GLU A 311 7.68 22.94 -29.62
N GLU A 312 7.01 23.45 -28.58
CA GLU A 312 7.04 24.87 -28.23
C GLU A 312 8.43 25.31 -27.73
N PRO A 313 8.88 26.53 -28.07
CA PRO A 313 10.17 27.04 -27.64
C PRO A 313 10.19 27.33 -26.12
N GLY A 314 11.32 27.04 -25.48
CA GLY A 314 11.53 27.33 -24.05
C GLY A 314 10.84 26.37 -23.08
N VAL A 315 10.25 25.28 -23.57
CA VAL A 315 9.59 24.27 -22.73
C VAL A 315 10.58 23.57 -21.81
N ARG A 316 10.18 23.44 -20.54
CA ARG A 316 10.84 22.62 -19.53
C ARG A 316 9.79 21.89 -18.69
N VAL A 317 9.70 20.58 -18.85
CA VAL A 317 8.74 19.72 -18.14
C VAL A 317 9.38 19.17 -16.88
N TRP A 318 8.76 19.42 -15.74
CA TRP A 318 9.10 18.83 -14.45
C TRP A 318 8.40 17.48 -14.31
N VAL A 319 9.17 16.44 -13.97
CA VAL A 319 8.69 15.09 -13.70
C VAL A 319 9.20 14.57 -12.34
N GLY A 320 8.39 13.76 -11.67
CA GLY A 320 8.82 12.94 -10.53
C GLY A 320 9.31 11.57 -11.02
N THR A 321 10.56 11.20 -10.79
CA THR A 321 11.19 10.01 -11.39
C THR A 321 10.68 8.68 -10.85
N GLU A 322 10.15 8.66 -9.62
CA GLU A 322 9.63 7.43 -9.00
C GLU A 322 8.30 6.97 -9.63
N TYR A 323 7.42 7.91 -10.01
CA TYR A 323 6.05 7.63 -10.47
C TYR A 323 5.74 8.12 -11.90
N THR A 324 6.75 8.62 -12.62
CA THR A 324 6.61 8.86 -14.07
C THR A 324 7.08 7.64 -14.83
N ASN A 325 6.24 7.13 -15.73
CA ASN A 325 6.62 5.99 -16.57
C ASN A 325 7.65 6.39 -17.65
N GLN A 326 8.45 5.40 -18.05
CA GLN A 326 9.50 5.57 -19.05
C GLN A 326 8.95 5.96 -20.42
N ALA A 327 7.72 5.55 -20.75
CA ALA A 327 7.06 5.81 -22.03
C ALA A 327 6.79 7.32 -22.25
N LEU A 328 6.38 8.06 -21.21
CA LEU A 328 6.21 9.51 -21.29
C LEU A 328 7.55 10.23 -21.16
N TYR A 329 8.44 9.72 -20.31
CA TYR A 329 9.75 10.30 -20.07
C TYR A 329 10.63 10.33 -21.32
N GLU A 330 10.66 9.24 -22.11
CA GLU A 330 11.47 9.16 -23.34
C GLU A 330 11.05 10.18 -24.42
N LEU A 331 9.83 10.71 -24.36
CA LEU A 331 9.36 11.76 -25.26
C LEU A 331 10.01 13.11 -24.95
N ILE A 332 10.40 13.37 -23.70
CA ILE A 332 10.95 14.65 -23.22
C ILE A 332 12.44 14.73 -23.60
N THR A 333 12.71 14.80 -24.90
CA THR A 333 14.03 14.99 -25.48
C THR A 333 14.09 16.28 -26.31
N PRO A 334 15.21 17.02 -26.32
CA PRO A 334 16.50 16.77 -25.63
C PRO A 334 16.48 17.10 -24.13
N GLU A 335 17.51 16.67 -23.38
CA GLU A 335 17.69 16.86 -21.92
C GLU A 335 17.43 18.30 -21.42
N GLY A 336 17.66 19.30 -22.26
CA GLY A 336 17.38 20.71 -21.94
C GLY A 336 15.92 21.01 -21.61
N LYS A 337 14.97 20.17 -22.06
CA LYS A 337 13.53 20.29 -21.81
C LYS A 337 13.07 19.59 -20.53
N LEU A 338 13.98 18.98 -19.78
CA LEU A 338 13.65 18.12 -18.66
C LEU A 338 14.08 18.74 -17.34
N LEU A 339 13.25 18.59 -16.32
CA LEU A 339 13.56 18.85 -14.92
C LEU A 339 13.10 17.66 -14.10
N GLN A 340 13.94 17.17 -13.20
CA GLN A 340 13.69 15.96 -12.43
C GLN A 340 13.78 16.22 -10.93
N SER A 341 12.92 15.54 -10.19
CA SER A 341 13.05 15.29 -8.77
C SER A 341 12.58 13.86 -8.50
N THR A 342 12.95 13.26 -7.36
CA THR A 342 12.48 11.91 -7.02
C THR A 342 10.95 11.83 -7.00
N TYR A 343 10.32 12.79 -6.33
CA TYR A 343 8.86 12.92 -6.25
C TYR A 343 8.43 14.26 -6.82
N SER A 344 7.21 14.33 -7.35
CA SER A 344 6.63 15.59 -7.81
C SER A 344 6.31 16.52 -6.61
N PRO A 345 6.15 17.84 -6.84
CA PRO A 345 5.66 18.75 -5.80
C PRO A 345 4.26 18.39 -5.29
N VAL A 346 3.43 17.71 -6.08
CA VAL A 346 2.09 17.27 -5.65
C VAL A 346 2.20 16.16 -4.61
N LEU A 347 3.01 15.13 -4.89
CA LEU A 347 3.25 14.01 -3.97
C LEU A 347 3.78 14.48 -2.61
N THR A 348 4.76 15.40 -2.61
CA THR A 348 5.33 15.92 -1.36
C THR A 348 4.39 16.87 -0.63
N THR A 349 3.55 17.63 -1.35
CA THR A 349 2.57 18.55 -0.75
C THR A 349 1.44 17.76 -0.09
N LYS A 350 0.84 16.79 -0.79
CA LYS A 350 -0.28 16.01 -0.25
C LYS A 350 0.08 15.15 0.95
N ALA A 351 1.37 14.78 1.09
CA ALA A 351 1.87 14.03 2.23
C ALA A 351 1.61 14.75 3.57
N VAL A 352 1.62 16.09 3.58
CA VAL A 352 1.34 16.92 4.75
C VAL A 352 -0.14 17.31 4.78
N LYS A 353 -0.90 16.74 5.73
CA LYS A 353 -2.35 16.93 5.81
C LYS A 353 -2.69 18.27 6.46
N VAL A 354 -3.63 19.01 5.88
CA VAL A 354 -4.14 20.25 6.48
C VAL A 354 -5.05 19.97 7.67
N ASP A 355 -5.33 20.95 8.53
CA ASP A 355 -6.10 20.76 9.77
C ASP A 355 -7.45 20.06 9.57
N THR A 356 -8.17 20.39 8.50
CA THR A 356 -9.43 19.71 8.15
C THR A 356 -9.21 18.23 7.90
N GLU A 357 -8.20 17.87 7.10
CA GLU A 357 -7.84 16.49 6.78
C GLU A 357 -7.37 15.73 8.03
N GLN A 358 -6.54 16.35 8.87
CA GLN A 358 -6.10 15.75 10.13
C GLN A 358 -7.25 15.49 11.10
N ARG A 359 -8.27 16.36 11.13
CA ARG A 359 -9.45 16.20 11.98
C ARG A 359 -10.30 15.03 11.50
N ILE A 360 -10.66 15.00 10.21
CA ILE A 360 -11.54 13.95 9.67
C ILE A 360 -10.87 12.58 9.70
N LEU A 361 -9.57 12.50 9.44
CA LEU A 361 -8.84 11.23 9.49
C LEU A 361 -8.81 10.65 10.92
N ARG A 362 -8.75 11.51 11.97
CA ARG A 362 -8.93 11.04 13.36
C ARG A 362 -10.34 10.53 13.62
N GLU A 363 -11.36 11.22 13.11
CA GLU A 363 -12.76 10.82 13.29
C GLU A 363 -13.05 9.45 12.62
N ALA A 364 -12.47 9.18 11.45
CA ALA A 364 -12.59 7.90 10.75
C ALA A 364 -12.08 6.72 11.61
N HIS A 365 -10.98 6.92 12.36
CA HIS A 365 -10.40 5.89 13.23
C HIS A 365 -11.20 5.61 14.52
N VAL A 366 -12.23 6.42 14.81
CA VAL A 366 -13.18 6.16 15.91
C VAL A 366 -14.38 5.31 15.41
N ARG A 367 -14.56 5.14 14.08
CA ARG A 367 -15.70 4.45 13.46
C ARG A 367 -15.39 3.00 13.03
N LYS A 368 -16.46 2.23 12.80
CA LYS A 368 -16.43 0.76 12.58
C LYS A 368 -15.80 0.36 11.25
N HIS A 369 -15.00 -0.71 11.26
CA HIS A 369 -14.41 -1.36 10.09
C HIS A 369 -15.24 -2.58 9.63
N THR A 370 -15.29 -2.84 8.32
CA THR A 370 -15.88 -4.07 7.74
C THR A 370 -14.96 -4.67 6.68
N THR A 371 -14.78 -6.00 6.72
CA THR A 371 -13.93 -6.76 5.81
C THR A 371 -14.70 -7.85 5.07
N TYR A 372 -14.19 -8.29 3.92
CA TYR A 372 -14.72 -9.40 3.11
C TYR A 372 -13.62 -10.44 2.83
N PRO A 373 -13.67 -11.66 3.40
CA PRO A 373 -12.71 -12.71 3.09
C PRO A 373 -13.08 -13.50 1.81
N SER A 374 -12.07 -14.10 1.16
CA SER A 374 -12.27 -15.08 0.08
C SER A 374 -12.56 -16.49 0.65
N LYS A 375 -13.26 -17.34 -0.12
CA LYS A 375 -13.82 -18.62 0.35
C LYS A 375 -12.87 -19.83 0.27
N GLU A 376 -11.80 -19.75 -0.52
CA GLU A 376 -11.05 -20.94 -0.96
C GLU A 376 -10.01 -21.44 0.05
N THR A 377 -9.49 -20.58 0.94
CA THR A 377 -8.51 -20.93 1.98
C THR A 377 -9.05 -20.75 3.40
N ALA A 378 -10.37 -20.76 3.56
CA ALA A 378 -11.01 -20.51 4.84
C ALA A 378 -10.67 -21.62 5.86
N ARG A 379 -9.94 -21.24 6.92
CA ARG A 379 -9.66 -22.12 8.06
C ARG A 379 -10.66 -21.85 9.19
N GLN A 380 -11.07 -22.90 9.89
CA GLN A 380 -11.84 -22.75 11.13
C GLN A 380 -10.92 -22.21 12.24
N LEU A 381 -11.33 -21.10 12.86
CA LEU A 381 -10.64 -20.53 14.01
C LEU A 381 -10.75 -21.44 15.22
N ARG A 382 -9.64 -21.65 15.93
CA ARG A 382 -9.61 -22.41 17.19
C ARG A 382 -9.19 -21.51 18.35
N VAL A 383 -9.65 -21.85 19.55
CA VAL A 383 -9.40 -21.07 20.77
C VAL A 383 -7.94 -21.12 21.22
N ASP A 384 -7.22 -22.16 20.85
CA ASP A 384 -5.82 -22.42 21.20
C ASP A 384 -4.81 -21.83 20.18
N GLU A 385 -5.28 -21.11 19.17
CA GLU A 385 -4.45 -20.47 18.16
C GLU A 385 -4.38 -18.94 18.34
N MET A 386 -3.29 -18.35 17.83
CA MET A 386 -3.22 -16.90 17.63
C MET A 386 -4.03 -16.50 16.40
N TYR A 387 -4.76 -15.39 16.52
CA TYR A 387 -5.49 -14.79 15.42
C TYR A 387 -4.96 -13.39 15.17
N LEU A 388 -4.48 -13.17 13.96
CA LEU A 388 -4.06 -11.87 13.45
C LEU A 388 -5.13 -11.39 12.49
N VAL A 389 -5.64 -10.19 12.74
CA VAL A 389 -6.52 -9.48 11.81
C VAL A 389 -5.87 -8.15 11.47
N ASP A 390 -5.64 -7.97 10.18
CA ASP A 390 -5.24 -6.71 9.59
C ASP A 390 -6.38 -6.27 8.66
N SER A 391 -6.85 -5.05 8.87
CA SER A 391 -8.04 -4.54 8.22
C SER A 391 -8.04 -3.03 8.16
N GLY A 392 -8.51 -2.53 7.03
CA GLY A 392 -8.76 -1.11 6.81
C GLY A 392 -10.12 -0.85 6.20
N GLY A 393 -10.46 0.43 6.08
CA GLY A 393 -11.69 0.91 5.51
C GLY A 393 -11.51 2.29 4.88
N GLN A 394 -12.27 2.52 3.80
CA GLN A 394 -12.34 3.80 3.10
C GLN A 394 -13.66 4.49 3.47
N TYR A 395 -13.55 5.68 4.02
CA TYR A 395 -14.68 6.55 4.36
C TYR A 395 -14.43 7.93 3.75
N LEU A 396 -15.48 8.72 3.52
CA LEU A 396 -15.33 10.08 2.97
C LEU A 396 -14.41 10.97 3.83
N ASP A 397 -14.38 10.69 5.12
CA ASP A 397 -13.59 11.33 6.17
C ASP A 397 -12.21 10.70 6.40
N GLY A 398 -11.86 9.57 5.79
CA GLY A 398 -10.54 9.00 6.01
C GLY A 398 -10.31 7.58 5.49
N THR A 399 -9.03 7.23 5.47
CA THR A 399 -8.57 5.85 5.28
C THR A 399 -8.10 5.33 6.63
N THR A 400 -8.43 4.09 6.95
CA THR A 400 -8.01 3.42 8.18
C THR A 400 -7.18 2.20 7.83
N ASP A 401 -6.20 1.89 8.67
CA ASP A 401 -5.41 0.66 8.60
C ASP A 401 -5.02 0.23 10.01
N ILE A 402 -5.32 -1.01 10.37
CA ILE A 402 -5.09 -1.49 11.72
C ILE A 402 -4.95 -3.00 11.79
N THR A 403 -3.85 -3.41 12.40
CA THR A 403 -3.59 -4.79 12.75
C THR A 403 -3.64 -5.02 14.26
N ARG A 404 -4.40 -6.06 14.66
CA ARG A 404 -4.38 -6.61 16.02
C ARG A 404 -4.15 -8.11 15.98
N THR A 405 -3.35 -8.57 16.93
CA THR A 405 -3.13 -9.99 17.17
C THR A 405 -3.69 -10.37 18.54
N VAL A 406 -4.55 -11.39 18.59
CA VAL A 406 -5.28 -11.84 19.79
C VAL A 406 -5.11 -13.35 20.00
N HIS A 407 -5.45 -13.82 21.21
CA HIS A 407 -5.45 -15.24 21.54
C HIS A 407 -6.63 -15.58 22.45
N TRP A 408 -7.58 -16.42 22.03
CA TRP A 408 -8.79 -16.69 22.84
C TRP A 408 -8.56 -17.61 24.05
N GLY A 409 -7.60 -18.51 23.99
CA GLY A 409 -7.22 -19.44 25.06
C GLY A 409 -6.00 -18.97 25.87
N LYS A 410 -5.10 -19.91 26.19
CA LYS A 410 -3.86 -19.64 26.95
C LYS A 410 -2.64 -19.56 26.03
N PRO A 411 -2.03 -18.38 25.84
CA PRO A 411 -0.84 -18.26 25.00
C PRO A 411 0.39 -18.95 25.62
N THR A 412 1.27 -19.44 24.77
CA THR A 412 2.56 -20.04 25.16
C THR A 412 3.56 -18.97 25.62
N ALA A 413 4.61 -19.39 26.33
CA ALA A 413 5.67 -18.47 26.77
C ALA A 413 6.35 -17.74 25.59
N LEU A 414 6.58 -18.46 24.48
CA LEU A 414 7.16 -17.89 23.26
C LEU A 414 6.23 -16.86 22.61
N GLN A 415 4.93 -17.16 22.51
CA GLN A 415 3.94 -16.23 21.95
C GLN A 415 3.89 -14.93 22.77
N LYS A 416 3.91 -15.03 24.10
CA LYS A 416 3.94 -13.86 24.99
C LYS A 416 5.22 -13.03 24.87
N ASP A 417 6.38 -13.69 24.85
CA ASP A 417 7.68 -12.99 24.71
C ASP A 417 7.78 -12.28 23.36
N ALA A 418 7.46 -12.98 22.26
CA ALA A 418 7.48 -12.40 20.92
C ALA A 418 6.47 -11.24 20.78
N PHE A 419 5.23 -11.41 21.24
CA PHE A 419 4.21 -10.35 21.18
C PHE A 419 4.64 -9.11 21.96
N THR A 420 5.18 -9.31 23.17
CA THR A 420 5.60 -8.20 24.01
C THR A 420 6.80 -7.47 23.39
N ARG A 421 7.71 -8.15 22.68
CA ARG A 421 8.82 -7.50 21.96
C ARG A 421 8.34 -6.69 20.76
N VAL A 422 7.37 -7.20 20.01
CA VAL A 422 6.70 -6.43 18.95
C VAL A 422 6.03 -5.19 19.54
N LEU A 423 5.31 -5.33 20.65
CA LEU A 423 4.67 -4.21 21.34
C LEU A 423 5.69 -3.18 21.85
N LYS A 424 6.84 -3.62 22.39
CA LYS A 424 7.94 -2.71 22.76
C LYS A 424 8.37 -1.88 21.55
N GLY A 425 8.56 -2.49 20.39
CA GLY A 425 8.95 -1.79 19.17
C GLY A 425 7.92 -0.72 18.75
N ASN A 426 6.63 -1.05 18.81
CA ASN A 426 5.55 -0.10 18.50
C ASN A 426 5.55 1.07 19.49
N ILE A 427 5.56 0.77 20.80
CA ILE A 427 5.58 1.80 21.86
C ILE A 427 6.79 2.72 21.71
N GLU A 428 8.00 2.17 21.49
CA GLU A 428 9.23 2.95 21.39
C GLU A 428 9.20 3.93 20.22
N ILE A 429 8.64 3.55 19.06
CA ILE A 429 8.47 4.48 17.95
C ILE A 429 7.41 5.52 18.29
N SER A 430 6.23 5.09 18.74
CA SER A 430 5.10 5.99 19.02
C SER A 430 5.43 7.09 20.05
N ARG A 431 6.31 6.81 21.02
CA ARG A 431 6.72 7.78 22.04
C ARG A 431 7.99 8.57 21.71
N THR A 432 8.64 8.31 20.58
CA THR A 432 9.96 8.89 20.30
C THR A 432 9.86 10.37 19.97
N ILE A 433 10.77 11.17 20.54
CA ILE A 433 10.91 12.60 20.25
C ILE A 433 12.16 12.78 19.41
N PHE A 434 12.02 13.42 18.25
CA PHE A 434 13.09 13.52 17.26
C PHE A 434 13.12 14.90 16.59
N PRO A 435 14.29 15.37 16.10
CA PRO A 435 14.36 16.65 15.39
C PRO A 435 13.46 16.66 14.15
N ALA A 436 12.77 17.77 13.90
CA ALA A 436 12.01 17.94 12.66
C ALA A 436 12.95 17.80 11.44
N GLY A 437 12.47 17.16 10.36
CA GLY A 437 13.32 16.84 9.21
C GLY A 437 14.16 15.56 9.37
N THR A 438 13.88 14.73 10.40
CA THR A 438 14.43 13.37 10.48
C THR A 438 13.68 12.44 9.52
N LYS A 439 14.41 11.63 8.74
CA LYS A 439 13.84 10.56 7.92
C LYS A 439 13.46 9.35 8.77
N GLY A 440 12.35 8.69 8.45
CA GLY A 440 11.88 7.53 9.21
C GLY A 440 12.89 6.37 9.27
N VAL A 441 13.72 6.18 8.24
CA VAL A 441 14.81 5.18 8.25
C VAL A 441 15.78 5.34 9.42
N ASN A 442 15.93 6.55 9.98
CA ASN A 442 16.78 6.79 11.15
C ASN A 442 16.10 6.40 12.48
N ILE A 443 14.79 6.15 12.46
CA ILE A 443 13.95 5.80 13.62
C ILE A 443 13.58 4.30 13.60
N GLU A 444 13.54 3.71 12.40
CA GLU A 444 13.15 2.32 12.08
C GLU A 444 13.72 1.26 13.03
N MET A 445 14.99 1.40 13.43
CA MET A 445 15.67 0.47 14.34
C MET A 445 14.96 0.33 15.70
N LEU A 446 14.26 1.37 16.19
CA LEU A 446 13.51 1.31 17.45
C LEU A 446 12.42 0.24 17.42
N GLY A 447 11.78 0.04 16.26
CA GLY A 447 10.77 -0.99 16.05
C GLY A 447 11.34 -2.41 16.02
N ARG A 448 12.66 -2.56 15.80
CA ARG A 448 13.35 -3.85 15.66
C ARG A 448 14.17 -4.25 16.88
N ARG A 449 14.66 -3.26 17.64
CA ARG A 449 15.63 -3.45 18.72
C ARG A 449 15.28 -4.61 19.66
N ALA A 450 14.06 -4.63 20.19
CA ALA A 450 13.65 -5.64 21.16
C ALA A 450 13.61 -7.08 20.59
N LEU A 451 13.37 -7.22 19.29
CA LEU A 451 13.44 -8.50 18.59
C LEU A 451 14.91 -8.90 18.32
N TRP A 452 15.74 -7.96 17.89
CA TRP A 452 17.16 -8.21 17.63
C TRP A 452 17.94 -8.66 18.87
N GLU A 453 17.59 -8.14 20.05
CA GLU A 453 18.19 -8.54 21.33
C GLU A 453 18.06 -10.06 21.62
N VAL A 454 17.14 -10.76 20.94
CA VAL A 454 16.95 -12.22 21.04
C VAL A 454 17.07 -12.94 19.69
N GLY A 455 17.64 -12.28 18.68
CA GLY A 455 17.86 -12.88 17.37
C GLY A 455 16.60 -13.06 16.52
N LEU A 456 15.51 -12.35 16.81
CA LEU A 456 14.29 -12.31 15.99
C LEU A 456 14.28 -11.09 15.08
N ASN A 457 13.48 -11.12 14.00
CA ASN A 457 13.29 -9.99 13.08
C ASN A 457 11.96 -10.12 12.30
N TYR A 458 11.57 -9.10 11.54
CA TYR A 458 10.46 -9.15 10.57
C TYR A 458 10.90 -8.69 9.17
N GLY A 459 10.33 -9.31 8.14
CA GLY A 459 10.73 -9.17 6.73
C GLY A 459 10.07 -8.04 5.94
N HIS A 460 9.48 -7.05 6.60
CA HIS A 460 8.85 -5.87 5.98
C HIS A 460 9.31 -4.57 6.65
N GLY A 461 8.94 -3.42 6.08
CA GLY A 461 9.19 -2.10 6.67
C GLY A 461 8.36 -1.87 7.94
N THR A 462 8.74 -0.89 8.76
CA THR A 462 8.05 -0.60 10.03
C THR A 462 6.78 0.25 9.88
N GLY A 463 6.56 0.82 8.71
CA GLY A 463 5.32 1.53 8.39
C GLY A 463 5.41 2.34 7.10
N HIS A 464 4.26 2.85 6.69
CA HIS A 464 4.02 3.63 5.47
C HIS A 464 3.11 4.83 5.75
N GLY A 465 3.10 5.82 4.87
CA GLY A 465 2.14 6.91 4.93
C GLY A 465 0.71 6.43 4.73
N VAL A 466 -0.27 7.22 5.22
CA VAL A 466 -1.70 6.95 5.03
C VAL A 466 -2.39 8.18 4.47
N GLY A 467 -3.08 8.00 3.34
CA GLY A 467 -3.83 9.06 2.68
C GLY A 467 -5.23 9.27 3.27
N ASN A 468 -5.87 10.38 2.93
CA ASN A 468 -7.20 10.73 3.45
C ASN A 468 -8.31 10.42 2.42
N TYR A 469 -9.08 9.36 2.66
CA TYR A 469 -10.00 8.74 1.68
C TYR A 469 -9.29 8.50 0.35
N PHE A 470 -8.24 7.69 0.41
CA PHE A 470 -7.17 7.66 -0.60
C PHE A 470 -6.37 6.36 -0.48
N GLY A 471 -5.20 6.25 -1.11
CA GLY A 471 -4.33 5.07 -0.93
C GLY A 471 -4.01 4.83 0.54
N VAL A 472 -4.22 3.59 1.00
CA VAL A 472 -3.85 3.16 2.36
C VAL A 472 -2.33 3.19 2.55
N HIS A 473 -1.59 2.82 1.50
CA HIS A 473 -0.16 3.09 1.38
C HIS A 473 0.03 4.40 0.60
N GLU A 474 0.38 5.48 1.30
CA GLU A 474 0.66 6.77 0.70
C GLU A 474 2.15 7.12 0.78
N TRP A 475 2.83 6.94 -0.35
CA TRP A 475 4.20 7.41 -0.52
C TRP A 475 4.24 8.94 -0.69
N PRO A 476 5.34 9.61 -0.29
CA PRO A 476 6.63 9.05 0.13
C PRO A 476 6.89 9.09 1.65
N VAL A 477 5.85 9.04 2.49
CA VAL A 477 5.99 8.97 3.95
C VAL A 477 6.24 7.52 4.37
N GLY A 478 7.11 7.30 5.37
CA GLY A 478 7.41 5.97 5.90
C GLY A 478 8.80 5.86 6.51
N PHE A 479 9.23 4.62 6.72
CA PHE A 479 10.49 4.29 7.41
C PHE A 479 11.60 3.73 6.49
N GLN A 480 11.39 3.75 5.17
CA GLN A 480 12.33 3.25 4.17
C GLN A 480 13.31 4.33 3.69
N SER A 481 14.39 3.92 3.02
CA SER A 481 15.49 4.81 2.62
C SER A 481 15.11 5.88 1.59
N ASN A 482 14.15 5.59 0.72
CA ASN A 482 13.62 6.51 -0.29
C ASN A 482 12.53 7.45 0.26
N ASN A 483 12.12 7.31 1.52
CA ASN A 483 11.12 8.19 2.12
C ASN A 483 11.66 9.60 2.41
N ILE A 484 10.73 10.56 2.37
CA ILE A 484 11.03 11.95 2.71
C ILE A 484 11.13 12.14 4.23
N PRO A 485 11.81 13.20 4.70
CA PRO A 485 11.79 13.55 6.11
C PRO A 485 10.39 13.78 6.67
N PHE A 486 10.16 13.36 7.91
CA PHE A 486 8.91 13.64 8.61
C PHE A 486 8.74 15.15 8.86
N GLN A 487 7.51 15.60 8.62
CA GLN A 487 7.03 16.94 8.89
C GLN A 487 5.74 16.85 9.71
N GLU A 488 5.44 17.90 10.47
CA GLU A 488 4.16 18.01 11.18
C GLU A 488 2.98 17.89 10.19
N GLY A 489 1.95 17.13 10.56
CA GLY A 489 0.78 16.89 9.72
C GLY A 489 0.85 15.64 8.84
N MET A 490 1.98 14.92 8.83
CA MET A 490 2.10 13.63 8.15
C MET A 490 1.50 12.50 8.98
N PHE A 491 0.72 11.62 8.35
CA PHE A 491 0.23 10.38 8.94
C PHE A 491 1.09 9.21 8.49
N THR A 492 1.35 8.25 9.39
CA THR A 492 2.09 7.01 9.12
C THR A 492 1.51 5.86 9.93
N SER A 493 1.54 4.63 9.41
CA SER A 493 1.42 3.43 10.23
C SER A 493 2.72 3.19 11.03
N ILE A 494 2.59 2.52 12.17
CA ILE A 494 3.68 1.97 12.98
C ILE A 494 3.32 0.51 13.27
N GLU A 495 3.88 -0.41 12.48
CA GLU A 495 3.39 -1.78 12.33
C GLU A 495 4.47 -2.87 12.49
N PRO A 496 5.30 -2.88 13.55
CA PRO A 496 6.26 -3.97 13.73
C PRO A 496 5.56 -5.34 13.82
N GLY A 497 6.29 -6.38 13.46
CA GLY A 497 5.77 -7.75 13.47
C GLY A 497 6.80 -8.80 13.83
N TYR A 498 6.35 -10.05 13.88
CA TYR A 498 7.19 -11.25 13.93
C TYR A 498 6.38 -12.44 13.41
N TYR A 499 6.97 -13.22 12.50
CA TYR A 499 6.29 -14.36 11.87
C TYR A 499 7.17 -15.59 12.05
N LYS A 500 6.64 -16.57 12.80
CA LYS A 500 7.28 -17.86 12.96
C LYS A 500 6.68 -18.82 11.95
N GLU A 501 7.51 -19.21 11.00
CA GLU A 501 7.14 -20.11 9.91
C GLU A 501 6.43 -21.37 10.43
N ASN A 502 5.33 -21.74 9.78
CA ASN A 502 4.50 -22.90 10.11
C ASN A 502 3.91 -22.92 11.54
N ASP A 503 3.89 -21.79 12.24
CA ASP A 503 3.40 -21.71 13.63
C ASP A 503 2.41 -20.53 13.82
N PHE A 504 2.89 -19.31 14.06
CA PHE A 504 2.05 -18.13 14.30
C PHE A 504 2.66 -16.84 13.73
N GLY A 505 1.82 -15.83 13.53
CA GLY A 505 2.21 -14.48 13.14
C GLY A 505 1.73 -13.45 14.15
N ILE A 506 2.51 -12.38 14.32
CA ILE A 506 2.20 -11.22 15.15
C ILE A 506 2.45 -9.97 14.31
N ARG A 507 1.49 -9.05 14.32
CA ARG A 507 1.69 -7.66 13.94
C ARG A 507 0.84 -6.79 14.87
N ILE A 508 1.40 -5.65 15.24
CA ILE A 508 0.74 -4.62 16.04
C ILE A 508 0.91 -3.33 15.27
N GLU A 509 -0.20 -2.79 14.77
CA GLU A 509 -0.20 -1.64 13.89
C GLU A 509 -1.11 -0.56 14.40
N ASP A 510 -0.58 0.66 14.40
CA ASP A 510 -1.33 1.85 14.72
C ASP A 510 -1.02 2.95 13.73
N ILE A 511 -2.05 3.68 13.32
CA ILE A 511 -1.87 4.94 12.61
C ILE A 511 -1.49 6.02 13.62
N ALA A 512 -0.48 6.80 13.26
CA ALA A 512 0.03 7.90 14.05
C ALA A 512 0.25 9.17 13.20
N LEU A 513 0.10 10.32 13.84
CA LEU A 513 0.29 11.64 13.25
C LEU A 513 1.56 12.29 13.78
N ALA A 514 2.46 12.73 12.89
CA ALA A 514 3.62 13.52 13.27
C ALA A 514 3.19 14.93 13.74
N ARG A 515 3.60 15.31 14.95
CA ARG A 515 3.17 16.54 15.64
C ARG A 515 4.34 17.27 16.24
N SER A 516 4.31 18.61 16.20
CA SER A 516 5.30 19.42 16.89
C SER A 516 5.22 19.23 18.40
N ILE A 517 6.38 19.12 19.05
CA ILE A 517 6.47 19.00 20.51
C ILE A 517 7.52 19.98 21.06
N LYS A 518 7.18 20.64 22.18
CA LYS A 518 8.10 21.55 22.88
C LYS A 518 8.99 20.73 23.81
N THR A 519 10.30 20.82 23.62
CA THR A 519 11.28 20.20 24.52
C THR A 519 11.88 21.24 25.46
N GLU A 520 12.56 20.80 26.52
CA GLU A 520 13.17 21.69 27.53
C GLU A 520 14.15 22.72 26.91
N HIS A 521 14.87 22.33 25.86
CA HIS A 521 15.95 23.12 25.28
C HIS A 521 15.73 23.49 23.80
N GLY A 522 14.61 23.08 23.19
CA GLY A 522 14.37 23.30 21.77
C GLY A 522 12.93 23.17 21.33
N ASN A 523 12.58 23.89 20.26
CA ASN A 523 11.20 23.98 19.75
C ASN A 523 11.01 23.30 18.39
N ASN A 524 12.08 22.75 17.79
CA ASN A 524 12.04 22.15 16.44
C ASN A 524 12.12 20.62 16.51
N TYR A 525 11.19 20.02 17.26
CA TYR A 525 11.10 18.58 17.48
C TYR A 525 9.69 18.09 17.15
N LEU A 526 9.61 16.84 16.71
CA LEU A 526 8.39 16.12 16.44
C LEU A 526 8.26 14.93 17.41
N THR A 527 7.02 14.50 17.60
CA THR A 527 6.63 13.20 18.19
C THR A 527 5.51 12.62 17.33
N PHE A 528 5.12 11.38 17.61
CA PHE A 528 3.92 10.78 17.03
C PHE A 528 2.73 10.88 18.01
N GLU A 529 1.55 11.26 17.49
CA GLU A 529 0.26 11.17 18.17
C GLU A 529 -0.46 9.91 17.66
N THR A 530 -0.74 8.92 18.53
CA THR A 530 -1.43 7.70 18.12
C THR A 530 -2.91 7.96 17.84
N VAL A 531 -3.38 7.63 16.64
CA VAL A 531 -4.75 7.88 16.16
C VAL A 531 -5.60 6.62 16.23
N SER A 532 -5.01 5.44 16.09
CA SER A 532 -5.71 4.16 16.22
C SER A 532 -6.03 3.84 17.68
N LEU A 533 -7.32 3.65 18.00
CA LEU A 533 -7.81 3.49 19.37
C LEU A 533 -8.47 2.12 19.60
N VAL A 534 -7.67 1.04 19.56
CA VAL A 534 -8.11 -0.33 19.81
C VAL A 534 -7.18 -1.02 20.80
N PRO A 535 -7.68 -1.61 21.89
CA PRO A 535 -6.81 -2.21 22.91
C PRO A 535 -5.99 -3.39 22.36
N TYR A 536 -4.76 -3.53 22.85
CA TYR A 536 -3.95 -4.74 22.65
C TYR A 536 -4.44 -5.89 23.53
N ASP A 537 -4.29 -7.15 23.09
CA ASP A 537 -4.70 -8.31 23.90
C ASP A 537 -3.79 -8.47 25.13
N ARG A 538 -4.35 -8.16 26.31
CA ARG A 538 -3.66 -8.23 27.60
C ARG A 538 -3.08 -9.60 27.92
N LYS A 539 -3.68 -10.69 27.42
CA LYS A 539 -3.21 -12.07 27.68
C LYS A 539 -1.82 -12.33 27.09
N LEU A 540 -1.51 -11.67 25.98
CA LEU A 540 -0.24 -11.79 25.27
C LEU A 540 0.87 -10.92 25.87
N ILE A 541 0.54 -9.94 26.72
CA ILE A 541 1.51 -9.01 27.29
C ILE A 541 2.22 -9.64 28.49
N ASN A 542 3.55 -9.62 28.46
CA ASN A 542 4.41 -9.96 29.58
C ASN A 542 5.00 -8.69 30.21
N THR A 543 4.34 -8.19 31.25
CA THR A 543 4.75 -6.93 31.91
C THR A 543 6.14 -6.98 32.54
N THR A 544 6.71 -8.17 32.81
CA THR A 544 8.04 -8.29 33.44
C THR A 544 9.18 -7.82 32.54
N ILE A 545 8.95 -7.70 31.24
CA ILE A 545 9.96 -7.23 30.27
C ILE A 545 9.63 -5.85 29.68
N LEU A 546 8.58 -5.19 30.18
CA LEU A 546 8.26 -3.79 29.87
C LEU A 546 8.96 -2.87 30.87
N SER A 547 9.47 -1.73 30.38
CA SER A 547 9.95 -0.68 31.28
C SER A 547 8.77 0.06 31.94
N LEU A 548 9.06 0.84 32.98
CA LEU A 548 8.03 1.66 33.63
C LEU A 548 7.44 2.68 32.66
N GLU A 549 8.28 3.31 31.83
CA GLU A 549 7.87 4.25 30.79
C GLU A 549 6.89 3.59 29.80
N GLN A 550 7.15 2.35 29.41
CA GLN A 550 6.31 1.60 28.48
C GLN A 550 4.95 1.23 29.11
N LEU A 551 4.95 0.83 30.38
CA LEU A 551 3.70 0.54 31.12
C LEU A 551 2.84 1.79 31.30
N VAL A 552 3.48 2.92 31.64
CA VAL A 552 2.80 4.22 31.75
C VAL A 552 2.19 4.65 30.42
N TRP A 553 2.94 4.53 29.32
CA TRP A 553 2.42 4.86 27.99
C TRP A 553 1.20 3.98 27.64
N LEU A 554 1.28 2.69 27.93
CA LEU A 554 0.21 1.73 27.68
C LEU A 554 -1.06 2.02 28.50
N ASP A 555 -0.90 2.37 29.78
CA ASP A 555 -2.03 2.76 30.64
C ASP A 555 -2.65 4.09 30.19
N SER A 556 -1.84 5.05 29.74
CA SER A 556 -2.31 6.30 29.11
C SER A 556 -3.08 6.02 27.82
N TYR A 557 -2.57 5.15 26.95
CA TYR A 557 -3.24 4.71 25.72
C TYR A 557 -4.63 4.12 26.01
N TYR A 558 -4.70 3.21 26.98
CA TYR A 558 -5.95 2.61 27.40
C TYR A 558 -6.93 3.61 28.03
N ARG A 559 -6.45 4.61 28.78
CA ARG A 559 -7.28 5.72 29.25
C ARG A 559 -7.88 6.51 28.08
N VAL A 560 -7.05 6.88 27.09
CA VAL A 560 -7.52 7.64 25.91
C VAL A 560 -8.56 6.86 25.12
N ILE A 561 -8.42 5.54 24.96
CA ILE A 561 -9.46 4.70 24.36
C ILE A 561 -10.79 4.86 25.10
N ARG A 562 -10.79 4.76 26.44
CA ARG A 562 -12.03 4.92 27.22
C ARG A 562 -12.65 6.30 27.07
N GLU A 563 -11.82 7.33 27.01
CA GLU A 563 -12.27 8.74 26.92
C GLU A 563 -12.82 9.08 25.54
N LYS A 564 -12.21 8.58 24.46
CA LYS A 564 -12.58 8.91 23.07
C LYS A 564 -13.58 7.92 22.47
N VAL A 565 -13.37 6.60 22.64
CA VAL A 565 -14.22 5.55 22.05
C VAL A 565 -15.43 5.22 22.93
N GLY A 566 -15.27 5.30 24.26
CA GLY A 566 -16.33 4.98 25.20
C GLY A 566 -17.64 5.77 25.02
N PRO A 567 -17.60 7.10 24.84
CA PRO A 567 -18.80 7.90 24.55
C PRO A 567 -19.49 7.50 23.24
N GLU A 568 -18.71 7.15 22.20
CA GLU A 568 -19.25 6.76 20.89
C GLU A 568 -19.94 5.38 20.95
N LEU A 569 -19.37 4.42 21.66
CA LEU A 569 -20.04 3.13 21.89
C LEU A 569 -21.37 3.30 22.63
N LYS A 570 -21.42 4.23 23.60
CA LYS A 570 -22.67 4.56 24.30
C LYS A 570 -23.68 5.27 23.40
N SER A 571 -23.24 6.22 22.57
CA SER A 571 -24.13 6.97 21.67
C SER A 571 -24.83 6.04 20.67
N GLN A 572 -24.14 4.98 20.22
CA GLN A 572 -24.65 3.95 19.32
C GLN A 572 -25.44 2.83 20.04
N GLY A 573 -25.51 2.84 21.37
CA GLY A 573 -26.21 1.80 22.14
C GLY A 573 -25.47 0.45 22.23
N LEU A 574 -24.16 0.43 22.00
CA LEU A 574 -23.31 -0.79 21.99
C LEU A 574 -22.78 -1.12 23.39
N THR A 575 -23.68 -1.41 24.34
CA THR A 575 -23.32 -1.64 25.75
C THR A 575 -22.37 -2.82 25.97
N GLU A 576 -22.58 -3.95 25.28
CA GLU A 576 -21.70 -5.13 25.39
C GLU A 576 -20.27 -4.82 24.95
N VAL A 577 -20.11 -4.07 23.86
CA VAL A 577 -18.80 -3.64 23.35
C VAL A 577 -18.15 -2.63 24.29
N TYR A 578 -18.95 -1.74 24.89
CA TYR A 578 -18.46 -0.80 25.90
C TYR A 578 -17.92 -1.54 27.14
N ASP A 579 -18.65 -2.52 27.66
CA ASP A 579 -18.22 -3.31 28.82
C ASP A 579 -16.94 -4.10 28.50
N TRP A 580 -16.88 -4.72 27.32
CA TRP A 580 -15.68 -5.37 26.82
C TRP A 580 -14.48 -4.41 26.74
N MET A 581 -14.68 -3.19 26.23
CA MET A 581 -13.63 -2.16 26.16
C MET A 581 -13.15 -1.78 27.56
N ILE A 582 -14.05 -1.59 28.53
CA ILE A 582 -13.67 -1.27 29.91
C ILE A 582 -12.84 -2.39 30.53
N GLU A 583 -13.22 -3.65 30.35
CA GLU A 583 -12.46 -4.81 30.85
C GLU A 583 -11.05 -4.88 30.22
N ASN A 584 -10.96 -4.69 28.90
CA ASN A 584 -9.71 -4.83 28.16
C ASN A 584 -8.80 -3.61 28.20
N THR A 585 -9.24 -2.52 28.83
CA THR A 585 -8.43 -1.29 29.00
C THR A 585 -8.03 -1.01 30.45
N GLN A 586 -8.26 -1.93 31.41
CA GLN A 586 -7.84 -1.71 32.80
C GLN A 586 -6.35 -1.34 32.92
N PRO A 587 -5.92 -0.50 33.87
CA PRO A 587 -4.50 -0.20 34.01
C PRO A 587 -3.69 -1.46 34.40
N PHE A 588 -2.42 -1.51 34.01
CA PHE A 588 -1.46 -2.52 34.47
C PHE A 588 -0.78 -2.09 35.78
N LEU A 589 -0.56 -0.78 35.96
CA LEU A 589 -0.04 -0.23 37.20
C LEU A 589 -1.16 -0.09 38.24
N THR A 590 -0.89 -0.54 39.47
CA THR A 590 -1.80 -0.35 40.62
C THR A 590 -1.57 1.02 41.26
N ASP A 591 -2.57 1.58 41.95
CA ASP A 591 -2.57 2.94 42.55
C ASP A 591 -1.31 3.32 43.36
N GLY A 592 -0.59 2.36 43.94
CA GLY A 592 0.67 2.58 44.66
C GLY A 592 1.86 3.04 43.80
N ALA A 593 1.81 2.91 42.47
CA ALA A 593 2.85 3.37 41.55
C ALA A 593 2.73 4.89 41.21
N SER A 594 1.65 5.53 41.64
CA SER A 594 1.28 6.90 41.29
C SER A 594 2.33 7.96 41.67
N ALA A 595 3.08 7.74 42.77
CA ALA A 595 4.15 8.65 43.21
C ALA A 595 5.37 8.67 42.26
N VAL A 596 5.65 7.57 41.56
CA VAL A 596 6.75 7.49 40.58
C VAL A 596 6.30 8.05 39.24
N VAL A 597 5.05 7.82 38.85
CA VAL A 597 4.46 8.39 37.62
C VAL A 597 4.38 9.92 37.71
N ALA A 598 4.01 10.46 38.89
CA ALA A 598 3.91 11.90 39.13
C ALA A 598 5.27 12.65 39.08
N SER A 599 6.40 11.96 39.16
CA SER A 599 7.74 12.56 39.05
C SER A 599 8.36 12.45 37.66
N MET A 600 7.72 11.71 36.73
CA MET A 600 8.15 11.61 35.34
C MET A 600 7.65 12.82 34.53
N SER A 601 8.44 13.29 33.57
CA SER A 601 8.03 14.45 32.77
C SER A 601 6.80 14.11 31.90
N PRO A 602 5.86 15.04 31.68
CA PRO A 602 4.69 14.81 30.81
C PRO A 602 5.05 14.36 29.39
N LEU A 603 6.23 14.77 28.91
CA LEU A 603 6.84 14.30 27.66
C LEU A 603 7.21 12.81 27.70
N LEU A 604 7.71 12.31 28.84
CA LEU A 604 7.99 10.89 29.07
C LEU A 604 6.72 10.05 29.31
N LEU A 605 5.60 10.68 29.70
CA LEU A 605 4.34 9.98 29.93
C LEU A 605 3.54 9.75 28.64
N GLY A 606 3.94 10.36 27.52
CA GLY A 606 3.19 10.31 26.26
C GLY A 606 1.85 11.05 26.32
N GLU A 607 1.55 11.81 27.37
CA GLU A 607 0.25 12.46 27.56
C GLU A 607 -0.03 13.58 26.55
N GLN A 608 1.00 14.09 25.87
CA GLN A 608 0.85 15.02 24.73
C GLN A 608 0.87 14.29 23.36
N ALA A 609 1.05 12.97 23.36
CA ALA A 609 1.36 12.12 22.20
C ALA A 609 0.31 10.98 21.99
N ILE A 610 -0.84 11.03 22.66
CA ILE A 610 -1.92 10.03 22.58
C ILE A 610 -3.29 10.74 22.59
#